data_AF-A0A9P8VDF8-F1
#
_entry.id   AF-A0A9P8VDF8-F1
#
_cell.length_a   1.000
_cell.length_b   1.000
_cell.length_c   1.000
_cell.angle_alpha   90.00
_cell.angle_beta   90.00
_cell.angle_gamma   90.00
#
_symmetry.space_group_name_H-M   'P 1'
#
loop_
_entity.id
_entity.type
_entity.pdbx_description
1 polymer ?
#
loop_
_entity_poly.entity_id
_entity_poly.type
_entity_poly.pdbx_seq_one_letter_code
_entity_poly.pdbx_strand_id
1 'polypeptide(L)'
;MAQKTPRPKHNYEFGGPPGATAIVFGLPILMNVFYFACNDLSGCPAPALLAPRSLTWITLKSQIPWPETGLSGFVSWEATAWLGAYYLTSLILYAILPAHEVPGTPLRESGKRLPYRFNSFGASVVQLLACAVGTFVYGAEFPVWVFIADNYLQILSASILLAFAISIWVYVASFSVRHRDPALRELAVGGNSGNLIYDFYIGRELNPRVTLPFFGEIDVKAWLEMRVGLTGWILLNLSFVAKQYRLYGYISDSILFITAVQAYYVLEGQYAEAGLLGMMDITTDGLGFMLTFGDIVWVPFLYSTQCRYLAVHPVNLGWVGIATSFAIFATGLFIFRASNKQKADFRKDPDAPRFKNMSYLQTKRGTRLLTSGWWGVSRHINYFGDWLQSTPFTIPTGIAGYIILPAGTGLAVTAANSATMLDGREVVQEAARGWGMLFTYFYAAYFAFLLVHREGRDDAACAEKYGEDWNKYKTIVKWKILPGVY
;
A
#
# COMPACT_ATOMS: atom_id res chain seq x y z
N MET A 1 -1.29 39.11 31.36
CA MET A 1 -0.51 37.87 31.17
C MET A 1 -1.48 36.71 31.00
N ALA A 2 -1.69 36.23 29.78
CA ALA A 2 -2.53 35.05 29.55
C ALA A 2 -1.79 33.82 30.11
N GLN A 3 -2.38 33.19 31.12
CA GLN A 3 -1.94 31.93 31.69
C GLN A 3 -1.85 30.91 30.55
N LYS A 4 -0.63 30.53 30.13
CA LYS A 4 -0.41 29.40 29.23
C LYS A 4 -0.89 28.16 29.99
N THR A 5 -2.08 27.68 29.67
CA THR A 5 -2.50 26.33 30.03
C THR A 5 -1.39 25.37 29.60
N PRO A 6 -0.93 24.45 30.48
CA PRO A 6 0.08 23.48 30.10
C PRO A 6 -0.45 22.70 28.90
N ARG A 7 0.31 22.67 27.80
CA ARG A 7 -0.06 21.87 26.64
C ARG A 7 -0.24 20.42 27.12
N PRO A 8 -1.37 19.76 26.79
CA PRO A 8 -1.55 18.36 27.16
C PRO A 8 -0.35 17.55 26.67
N LYS A 9 0.09 16.58 27.48
CA LYS A 9 1.19 15.69 27.13
C LYS A 9 0.81 14.99 25.82
N HIS A 10 1.53 15.27 24.75
CA HIS A 10 1.26 14.67 23.46
C HIS A 10 1.71 13.20 23.47
N ASN A 11 0.79 12.29 23.16
CA ASN A 11 1.14 10.88 23.00
C ASN A 11 1.72 10.69 21.60
N TYR A 12 3.04 10.65 21.52
CA TYR A 12 3.74 10.39 20.27
C TYR A 12 3.53 8.93 19.83
N GLU A 13 3.10 8.77 18.59
CA GLU A 13 3.10 7.49 17.87
C GLU A 13 4.40 7.33 17.05
N PHE A 14 4.62 6.16 16.44
CA PHE A 14 5.75 5.90 15.52
C PHE A 14 7.14 6.23 16.09
N GLY A 15 7.35 6.01 17.39
CA GLY A 15 8.64 6.33 18.05
C GLY A 15 8.90 7.84 18.19
N GLY A 16 7.88 8.68 18.01
CA GLY A 16 7.97 10.12 18.16
C GLY A 16 8.92 10.79 17.17
N PRO A 17 9.52 11.94 17.51
CA PRO A 17 10.36 12.69 16.58
C PRO A 17 11.54 11.90 15.99
N PRO A 18 12.28 11.06 16.74
CA PRO A 18 13.34 10.24 16.16
C PRO A 18 12.82 9.22 15.14
N GLY A 19 11.72 8.53 15.44
CA GLY A 19 11.11 7.57 14.53
C GLY A 19 10.54 8.25 13.28
N ALA A 20 9.82 9.36 13.44
CA ALA A 20 9.37 10.20 12.33
C ALA A 20 10.54 10.65 11.44
N THR A 21 11.67 11.08 12.02
CA THR A 21 12.88 11.46 11.28
C THR A 21 13.44 10.28 10.48
N ALA A 22 13.57 9.11 11.13
CA ALA A 22 14.07 7.90 10.49
C ALA A 22 13.19 7.48 9.31
N ILE A 23 11.87 7.62 9.42
CA ILE A 23 10.93 7.25 8.35
C ILE A 23 10.98 8.26 7.20
N VAL A 24 10.95 9.57 7.50
CA VAL A 24 10.96 10.64 6.48
C VAL A 24 12.18 10.55 5.56
N PHE A 25 13.37 10.30 6.12
CA PHE A 25 14.59 10.22 5.33
C PHE A 25 14.96 8.78 4.93
N GLY A 26 14.58 7.79 5.72
CA GLY A 26 14.94 6.38 5.50
C GLY A 26 14.10 5.69 4.45
N LEU A 27 12.78 5.95 4.36
CA LEU A 27 11.93 5.29 3.36
C LEU A 27 12.30 5.61 1.90
N PRO A 28 12.60 6.86 1.51
CA PRO A 28 13.09 7.15 0.17
C PRO A 28 14.37 6.36 -0.18
N ILE A 29 15.30 6.23 0.78
CA ILE A 29 16.52 5.45 0.61
C ILE A 29 16.20 3.97 0.48
N LEU A 30 15.33 3.43 1.35
CA LEU A 30 14.93 2.03 1.34
C LEU A 30 14.30 1.63 0.00
N MET A 31 13.43 2.47 -0.58
CA MET A 31 12.82 2.19 -1.89
C MET A 31 13.85 2.14 -3.01
N ASN A 32 14.85 3.03 -2.99
CA ASN A 32 15.96 2.98 -3.95
C ASN A 32 16.85 1.75 -3.71
N VAL A 33 17.10 1.36 -2.45
CA VAL A 33 17.82 0.13 -2.13
C VAL A 33 17.08 -1.09 -2.67
N PHE A 34 15.75 -1.16 -2.57
CA PHE A 34 14.95 -2.24 -3.16
C PHE A 34 15.13 -2.31 -4.68
N TYR A 35 15.14 -1.16 -5.36
CA TYR A 35 15.36 -1.09 -6.80
C TYR A 35 16.77 -1.56 -7.21
N PHE A 36 17.81 -1.05 -6.55
CA PHE A 36 19.20 -1.36 -6.90
C PHE A 36 19.64 -2.74 -6.44
N ALA A 37 19.27 -3.14 -5.23
CA ALA A 37 19.72 -4.40 -4.65
C ALA A 37 18.99 -5.61 -5.27
N CYS A 38 17.75 -5.47 -5.73
CA CYS A 38 17.05 -6.51 -6.48
C CYS A 38 16.80 -5.99 -7.90
N ASN A 39 17.59 -6.40 -8.88
CA ASN A 39 17.61 -5.78 -10.21
C ASN A 39 17.73 -6.80 -11.36
N ASP A 40 17.41 -6.33 -12.55
CA ASP A 40 17.41 -7.06 -13.82
C ASP A 40 18.73 -6.98 -14.60
N LEU A 41 19.79 -6.45 -13.98
CA LEU A 41 21.14 -6.41 -14.52
C LEU A 41 21.98 -7.60 -14.04
N SER A 42 22.00 -7.86 -12.73
CA SER A 42 22.89 -8.85 -12.12
C SER A 42 22.20 -9.87 -11.21
N GLY A 43 21.10 -9.51 -10.54
CA GLY A 43 20.46 -10.42 -9.60
C GLY A 43 19.58 -9.77 -8.53
N CYS A 44 18.96 -10.64 -7.75
CA CYS A 44 18.17 -10.31 -6.56
C CYS A 44 18.54 -11.26 -5.41
N PRO A 45 19.38 -10.84 -4.45
CA PRO A 45 20.11 -9.57 -4.43
C PRO A 45 21.23 -9.51 -5.49
N ALA A 46 21.73 -8.30 -5.77
CA ALA A 46 22.96 -8.09 -6.53
C ALA A 46 24.10 -8.93 -5.92
N PRO A 47 24.88 -9.71 -6.71
CA PRO A 47 25.81 -10.71 -6.19
C PRO A 47 26.81 -10.19 -5.15
N ALA A 48 27.28 -8.94 -5.26
CA ALA A 48 28.20 -8.32 -4.33
C ALA A 48 27.65 -8.26 -2.90
N LEU A 49 26.32 -8.18 -2.74
CA LEU A 49 25.65 -8.15 -1.44
C LEU A 49 25.68 -9.51 -0.72
N LEU A 50 25.93 -10.60 -1.44
CA LEU A 50 26.10 -11.95 -0.86
C LEU A 50 27.48 -12.14 -0.21
N ALA A 51 28.45 -11.26 -0.50
CA ALA A 51 29.81 -11.31 0.01
C ALA A 51 30.18 -10.03 0.78
N PRO A 52 29.55 -9.75 1.94
CA PRO A 52 29.71 -8.48 2.65
C PRO A 52 31.14 -8.17 3.09
N ARG A 53 31.97 -9.20 3.30
CA ARG A 53 33.39 -9.03 3.69
C ARG A 53 34.28 -8.47 2.58
N SER A 54 33.88 -8.62 1.32
CA SER A 54 34.60 -8.13 0.14
C SER A 54 33.82 -7.07 -0.63
N LEU A 55 32.75 -6.53 -0.03
CA LEU A 55 31.89 -5.54 -0.66
C LEU A 55 32.65 -4.22 -0.83
N THR A 56 32.82 -3.80 -2.09
CA THR A 56 33.32 -2.46 -2.42
C THR A 56 32.27 -1.70 -3.23
N TRP A 57 32.31 -0.37 -3.18
CA TRP A 57 31.43 0.46 -4.02
C TRP A 57 31.63 0.19 -5.51
N ILE A 58 32.87 -0.07 -5.95
CA ILE A 58 33.19 -0.34 -7.36
C ILE A 58 32.49 -1.61 -7.83
N THR A 59 32.62 -2.70 -7.06
CA THR A 59 31.98 -4.00 -7.39
C THR A 59 30.46 -3.92 -7.32
N LEU A 60 29.91 -3.20 -6.33
CA LEU A 60 28.46 -3.02 -6.24
C LEU A 60 27.94 -2.20 -7.42
N LYS A 61 28.58 -1.07 -7.73
CA LYS A 61 28.19 -0.16 -8.81
C LYS A 61 28.19 -0.86 -10.17
N SER A 62 29.12 -1.78 -10.43
CA SER A 62 29.13 -2.57 -11.69
C SER A 62 28.00 -3.60 -11.78
N GLN A 63 27.29 -3.87 -10.69
CA GLN A 63 26.25 -4.90 -10.61
C GLN A 63 24.84 -4.32 -10.37
N ILE A 64 24.72 -3.01 -10.17
CA ILE A 64 23.41 -2.35 -10.01
C ILE A 64 23.19 -1.41 -11.20
N PRO A 65 21.92 -1.13 -11.56
CA PRO A 65 21.60 -0.18 -12.63
C PRO A 65 21.81 1.29 -12.20
N TRP A 66 22.99 1.61 -11.69
CA TRP A 66 23.34 2.97 -11.30
C TRP A 66 23.54 3.85 -12.55
N PRO A 67 22.87 5.01 -12.66
CA PRO A 67 22.97 5.83 -13.86
C PRO A 67 24.40 6.31 -14.12
N GLU A 68 24.84 6.25 -15.38
CA GLU A 68 26.18 6.71 -15.79
C GLU A 68 26.38 8.20 -15.53
N THR A 69 25.33 9.00 -15.71
CA THR A 69 25.28 10.45 -15.43
C THR A 69 25.19 10.79 -13.93
N GLY A 70 25.31 9.78 -13.06
CA GLY A 70 25.26 9.93 -11.60
C GLY A 70 23.86 10.33 -11.11
N LEU A 71 23.80 11.23 -10.13
CA LEU A 71 22.54 11.64 -9.51
C LEU A 71 21.57 12.31 -10.49
N SER A 72 22.07 12.91 -11.57
CA SER A 72 21.20 13.51 -12.60
C SER A 72 20.33 12.48 -13.31
N GLY A 73 20.79 11.23 -13.44
CA GLY A 73 20.03 10.15 -14.07
C GLY A 73 18.83 9.64 -13.25
N PHE A 74 18.69 10.04 -11.99
CA PHE A 74 17.49 9.76 -11.18
C PHE A 74 16.30 10.61 -11.62
N VAL A 75 16.54 11.74 -12.28
CA VAL A 75 15.49 12.68 -12.69
C VAL A 75 15.41 12.72 -14.21
N SER A 76 14.20 12.55 -14.74
CA SER A 76 13.90 12.74 -16.16
C SER A 76 12.70 13.66 -16.30
N TRP A 77 12.84 14.71 -17.12
CA TRP A 77 11.71 15.60 -17.43
C TRP A 77 10.60 14.87 -18.17
N GLU A 78 10.95 13.90 -19.00
CA GLU A 78 9.98 13.07 -19.70
C GLU A 78 9.20 12.18 -18.72
N ALA A 79 9.89 11.47 -17.82
CA ALA A 79 9.22 10.66 -16.79
C ALA A 79 8.35 11.51 -15.85
N THR A 80 8.83 12.71 -15.49
CA THR A 80 8.07 13.66 -14.67
C THR A 80 6.82 14.15 -15.41
N ALA A 81 6.93 14.46 -16.71
CA ALA A 81 5.80 14.89 -17.54
C ALA A 81 4.75 13.78 -17.68
N TRP A 82 5.16 12.53 -17.93
CA TRP A 82 4.23 11.40 -18.00
C TRP A 82 3.58 11.08 -16.66
N LEU A 83 4.31 11.21 -15.54
CA LEU A 83 3.71 11.12 -14.21
C LEU A 83 2.67 12.23 -14.00
N GLY A 84 2.98 13.47 -14.40
CA GLY A 84 2.02 14.57 -14.39
C GLY A 84 0.77 14.30 -15.25
N ALA A 85 0.96 13.74 -16.45
CA ALA A 85 -0.13 13.35 -17.34
C ALA A 85 -1.01 12.23 -16.75
N TYR A 86 -0.41 11.28 -16.03
CA TYR A 86 -1.13 10.24 -15.30
C TYR A 86 -2.02 10.85 -14.20
N TYR A 87 -1.49 11.77 -13.40
CA TYR A 87 -2.25 12.47 -12.36
C TYR A 87 -3.37 13.34 -12.97
N LEU A 88 -3.07 14.05 -14.06
CA LEU A 88 -4.07 14.82 -14.80
C LEU A 88 -5.19 13.92 -15.36
N THR A 89 -4.85 12.75 -15.88
CA THR A 89 -5.85 11.77 -16.34
C THR A 89 -6.75 11.33 -15.20
N SER A 90 -6.19 11.03 -14.02
CA SER A 90 -6.96 10.72 -12.81
C SER A 90 -7.89 11.88 -12.39
N LEU A 91 -7.44 13.13 -12.48
CA LEU A 91 -8.26 14.32 -12.23
C LEU A 91 -9.39 14.50 -13.25
N ILE A 92 -9.11 14.31 -14.53
CA ILE A 92 -10.12 14.36 -15.59
C ILE A 92 -11.20 13.31 -15.32
N LEU A 93 -10.82 12.07 -15.04
CA LEU A 93 -11.76 10.99 -14.74
C LEU A 93 -12.55 11.23 -13.46
N TYR A 94 -11.94 11.84 -12.43
CA TYR A 94 -12.64 12.27 -11.21
C TYR A 94 -13.78 13.25 -11.52
N ALA A 95 -13.52 14.22 -12.41
CA ALA A 95 -14.48 15.26 -12.77
C ALA A 95 -15.61 14.72 -13.67
N ILE A 96 -15.27 13.95 -14.72
CA ILE A 96 -16.25 13.60 -15.77
C ILE A 96 -17.07 12.35 -15.49
N LEU A 97 -16.53 11.37 -14.75
CA LEU A 97 -17.23 10.11 -14.55
C LEU A 97 -18.36 10.27 -13.51
N PRO A 98 -19.48 9.52 -13.66
CA PRO A 98 -20.53 9.47 -12.66
C PRO A 98 -19.96 9.13 -11.28
N ALA A 99 -20.41 9.84 -10.25
CA ALA A 99 -19.91 9.68 -8.90
C ALA A 99 -21.03 9.63 -7.89
N HIS A 100 -20.77 8.94 -6.79
CA HIS A 100 -21.64 8.92 -5.62
C HIS A 100 -21.13 9.92 -4.60
N GLU A 101 -22.01 10.77 -4.11
CA GLU A 101 -21.70 11.69 -3.01
C GLU A 101 -22.09 11.06 -1.68
N VAL A 102 -21.12 10.96 -0.77
CA VAL A 102 -21.30 10.34 0.55
C VAL A 102 -20.85 11.33 1.62
N PRO A 103 -21.68 11.58 2.65
CA PRO A 103 -21.27 12.42 3.77
C PRO A 103 -20.26 11.67 4.65
N GLY A 104 -19.15 12.33 4.98
CA GLY A 104 -18.13 11.85 5.90
C GLY A 104 -18.62 11.71 7.34
N THR A 105 -17.69 11.36 8.23
CA THR A 105 -17.93 11.38 9.68
C THR A 105 -18.09 12.82 10.19
N PRO A 106 -18.81 13.02 11.31
CA PRO A 106 -18.87 14.33 11.96
C PRO A 106 -17.46 14.78 12.35
N LEU A 107 -17.12 16.00 11.96
CA LEU A 107 -15.91 16.67 12.38
C LEU A 107 -15.95 17.00 13.88
N ARG A 108 -14.80 17.08 14.53
CA ARG A 108 -14.70 17.16 16.00
C ARG A 108 -15.06 18.54 16.53
N GLU A 109 -14.62 19.60 15.85
CA GLU A 109 -14.82 20.97 16.32
C GLU A 109 -16.19 21.52 15.92
N SER A 110 -16.63 21.21 14.69
CA SER A 110 -17.89 21.74 14.14
C SER A 110 -19.10 20.81 14.27
N GLY A 111 -18.90 19.49 14.42
CA GLY A 111 -19.97 18.49 14.37
C GLY A 111 -20.61 18.29 12.97
N LYS A 112 -20.18 19.07 11.97
CA LYS A 112 -20.66 18.99 10.59
C LYS A 112 -19.97 17.86 9.83
N ARG A 113 -20.51 17.49 8.67
CA ARG A 113 -19.96 16.43 7.82
C ARG A 113 -19.47 17.03 6.50
N LEU A 114 -18.29 16.61 6.06
CA LEU A 114 -17.76 16.98 4.74
C LEU A 114 -18.38 16.07 3.66
N PRO A 115 -18.73 16.60 2.48
CA PRO A 115 -19.13 15.77 1.34
C PRO A 115 -17.91 15.13 0.68
N TYR A 116 -18.05 13.88 0.22
CA TYR A 116 -17.03 13.16 -0.53
C TYR A 116 -17.62 12.63 -1.83
N ARG A 117 -16.90 12.83 -2.93
CA ARG A 117 -17.25 12.38 -4.27
C ARG A 117 -16.44 11.13 -4.63
N PHE A 118 -17.10 10.02 -4.90
CA PHE A 118 -16.48 8.72 -5.13
C PHE A 118 -16.83 8.13 -6.50
N ASN A 119 -15.78 7.80 -7.26
CA ASN A 119 -15.85 7.13 -8.57
C ASN A 119 -14.52 6.43 -8.94
N SER A 120 -13.71 6.06 -7.94
CA SER A 120 -12.35 5.52 -8.16
C SER A 120 -12.36 4.23 -8.98
N PHE A 121 -13.29 3.30 -8.70
CA PHE A 121 -13.43 2.06 -9.45
C PHE A 121 -13.65 2.29 -10.95
N GLY A 122 -14.61 3.16 -11.30
CA GLY A 122 -14.89 3.51 -12.70
C GLY A 122 -13.68 4.16 -13.36
N ALA A 123 -12.96 5.04 -12.65
CA ALA A 123 -11.75 5.67 -13.14
C ALA A 123 -10.62 4.66 -13.42
N SER A 124 -10.42 3.66 -12.54
CA SER A 124 -9.47 2.57 -12.77
C SER A 124 -9.86 1.72 -13.96
N VAL A 125 -11.14 1.32 -14.06
CA VAL A 125 -11.63 0.49 -15.17
C VAL A 125 -11.40 1.18 -16.51
N VAL A 126 -11.68 2.48 -16.63
CA VAL A 126 -11.42 3.24 -17.87
C VAL A 126 -9.94 3.22 -18.25
N GLN A 127 -9.04 3.44 -17.30
CA GLN A 127 -7.60 3.39 -17.54
C GLN A 127 -7.12 2.00 -17.95
N LEU A 128 -7.61 0.96 -17.27
CA LEU A 128 -7.27 -0.43 -17.56
C LEU A 128 -7.81 -0.87 -18.92
N LEU A 129 -9.00 -0.43 -19.32
CA LEU A 129 -9.55 -0.68 -20.65
C LEU A 129 -8.71 -0.02 -21.75
N ALA A 130 -8.28 1.23 -21.55
CA ALA A 130 -7.38 1.90 -22.48
C ALA A 130 -6.05 1.13 -22.62
N CYS A 131 -5.51 0.65 -21.51
CA CYS A 131 -4.30 -0.19 -21.51
C CYS A 131 -4.53 -1.56 -22.16
N ALA A 132 -5.70 -2.16 -21.98
CA ALA A 132 -6.06 -3.43 -22.63
C ALA A 132 -6.15 -3.27 -24.15
N VAL A 133 -6.76 -2.18 -24.63
CA VAL A 133 -6.77 -1.83 -26.06
C VAL A 133 -5.36 -1.62 -26.59
N GLY A 134 -4.52 -0.86 -25.87
CA GLY A 134 -3.12 -0.68 -26.23
C GLY A 134 -2.35 -2.01 -26.29
N THR A 135 -2.57 -2.89 -25.33
CA THR A 135 -1.97 -4.24 -25.29
C THR A 135 -2.46 -5.11 -26.44
N PHE A 136 -3.75 -5.03 -26.81
CA PHE A 136 -4.29 -5.77 -27.94
C PHE A 136 -3.66 -5.34 -29.28
N VAL A 137 -3.39 -4.04 -29.45
CA VAL A 137 -2.82 -3.48 -30.68
C VAL A 137 -1.30 -3.71 -30.78
N TYR A 138 -0.56 -3.47 -29.70
CA TYR A 138 0.91 -3.45 -29.71
C TYR A 138 1.55 -4.67 -29.02
N GLY A 139 0.76 -5.56 -28.43
CA GLY A 139 1.26 -6.67 -27.63
C GLY A 139 2.04 -6.19 -26.40
N ALA A 140 3.11 -6.91 -26.06
CA ALA A 140 4.01 -6.54 -24.96
C ALA A 140 4.87 -5.30 -25.25
N GLU A 141 4.93 -4.85 -26.50
CA GLU A 141 5.63 -3.64 -26.95
C GLU A 141 4.77 -2.37 -26.83
N PHE A 142 3.60 -2.45 -26.19
CA PHE A 142 2.77 -1.27 -25.92
C PHE A 142 3.61 -0.20 -25.20
N PRO A 143 3.72 1.04 -25.76
CA PRO A 143 4.67 2.03 -25.25
C PRO A 143 4.54 2.36 -23.77
N VAL A 144 3.33 2.31 -23.20
CA VAL A 144 3.14 2.52 -21.75
C VAL A 144 3.84 1.44 -20.92
N TRP A 145 3.77 0.17 -21.34
CA TRP A 145 4.43 -0.92 -20.63
C TRP A 145 5.94 -0.87 -20.74
N VAL A 146 6.46 -0.50 -21.91
CA VAL A 146 7.89 -0.29 -22.12
C VAL A 146 8.36 0.88 -21.25
N PHE A 147 7.68 2.02 -21.34
CA PHE A 147 8.05 3.24 -20.62
C PHE A 147 8.10 3.05 -19.10
N ILE A 148 7.07 2.44 -18.51
CA ILE A 148 7.00 2.18 -17.06
C ILE A 148 8.15 1.28 -16.61
N ALA A 149 8.43 0.21 -17.35
CA ALA A 149 9.48 -0.76 -17.01
C ALA A 149 10.88 -0.14 -17.10
N ASP A 150 11.13 0.64 -18.15
CA ASP A 150 12.47 1.14 -18.48
C ASP A 150 12.80 2.44 -17.71
N ASN A 151 11.78 3.23 -17.35
CA ASN A 151 11.93 4.46 -16.57
C ASN A 151 11.53 4.30 -15.09
N TYR A 152 11.52 3.07 -14.57
CA TYR A 152 11.09 2.79 -13.20
C TYR A 152 11.81 3.67 -12.16
N LEU A 153 13.14 3.84 -12.28
CA LEU A 153 13.94 4.66 -11.36
C LEU A 153 13.49 6.13 -11.37
N GLN A 154 13.26 6.68 -12.56
CA GLN A 154 12.89 8.07 -12.76
C GLN A 154 11.45 8.32 -12.31
N ILE A 155 10.54 7.37 -12.55
CA ILE A 155 9.16 7.41 -12.08
C ILE A 155 9.13 7.31 -10.54
N LEU A 156 9.90 6.40 -9.94
CA LEU A 156 10.05 6.29 -8.48
C LEU A 156 10.57 7.60 -7.88
N SER A 157 11.64 8.15 -8.45
CA SER A 157 12.26 9.39 -7.97
C SER A 157 11.31 10.58 -8.10
N ALA A 158 10.59 10.69 -9.22
CA ALA A 158 9.58 11.72 -9.43
C ALA A 158 8.43 11.60 -8.42
N SER A 159 7.95 10.38 -8.12
CA SER A 159 6.92 10.15 -7.10
C SER A 159 7.40 10.48 -5.68
N ILE A 160 8.68 10.20 -5.35
CA ILE A 160 9.28 10.60 -4.07
C ILE A 160 9.32 12.13 -3.94
N LEU A 161 9.79 12.82 -4.97
CA LEU A 161 9.83 14.29 -4.99
C LEU A 161 8.43 14.89 -4.90
N LEU A 162 7.46 14.30 -5.60
CA LEU A 162 6.06 14.71 -5.52
C LEU A 162 5.49 14.51 -4.10
N ALA A 163 5.83 13.41 -3.44
CA ALA A 163 5.40 13.16 -2.06
C ALA A 163 5.92 14.23 -1.11
N PHE A 164 7.20 14.58 -1.21
CA PHE A 164 7.76 15.71 -0.46
C PHE A 164 7.08 17.03 -0.79
N ALA A 165 6.84 17.33 -2.07
CA ALA A 165 6.20 18.57 -2.50
C ALA A 165 4.78 18.71 -1.91
N ILE A 166 3.96 17.66 -2.00
CA ILE A 166 2.61 17.62 -1.42
C ILE A 166 2.68 17.76 0.10
N SER A 167 3.59 17.04 0.76
CA SER A 167 3.73 17.09 2.23
C SER A 167 4.18 18.45 2.73
N ILE A 168 5.09 19.12 2.03
CA ILE A 168 5.51 20.49 2.34
C ILE A 168 4.32 21.43 2.16
N TRP A 169 3.59 21.30 1.05
CA TRP A 169 2.42 22.13 0.77
C TRP A 169 1.34 22.00 1.86
N VAL A 170 0.91 20.77 2.21
CA VAL A 170 -0.11 20.57 3.26
C VAL A 170 0.39 21.02 4.64
N TYR A 171 1.68 20.85 4.93
CA TYR A 171 2.27 21.33 6.19
C TYR A 171 2.19 22.86 6.27
N VAL A 172 2.61 23.57 5.23
CA VAL A 172 2.55 25.04 5.17
C VAL A 172 1.11 25.55 5.18
N ALA A 173 0.23 24.94 4.38
CA ALA A 173 -1.19 25.31 4.29
C ALA A 173 -1.94 25.11 5.63
N SER A 174 -1.51 24.15 6.45
CA SER A 174 -2.14 23.88 7.74
C SER A 174 -2.04 25.03 8.75
N PHE A 175 -1.06 25.94 8.60
CA PHE A 175 -0.89 27.08 9.52
C PHE A 175 -1.97 28.15 9.35
N SER A 176 -2.73 28.13 8.25
CA SER A 176 -3.88 29.01 8.09
C SER A 176 -5.16 28.47 8.75
N VAL A 177 -5.17 27.21 9.20
CA VAL A 177 -6.36 26.57 9.79
C VAL A 177 -6.68 27.22 11.14
N ARG A 178 -7.93 27.66 11.30
CA ARG A 178 -8.40 28.30 12.54
C ARG A 178 -9.23 27.33 13.38
N HIS A 179 -9.28 27.56 14.69
CA HIS A 179 -10.21 26.84 15.55
C HIS A 179 -11.65 27.16 15.13
N ARG A 180 -12.48 26.13 14.91
CA ARG A 180 -13.83 26.22 14.34
C ARG A 180 -13.85 26.99 13.02
N ASP A 181 -12.97 26.59 12.10
CA ASP A 181 -12.83 27.23 10.79
C ASP A 181 -14.18 27.25 10.03
N PRO A 182 -14.63 28.40 9.51
CA PRO A 182 -15.82 28.49 8.67
C PRO A 182 -15.79 27.58 7.44
N ALA A 183 -14.59 27.29 6.92
CA ALA A 183 -14.38 26.39 5.78
C ALA A 183 -14.35 24.90 6.19
N LEU A 184 -14.71 24.56 7.44
CA LEU A 184 -14.74 23.19 7.97
C LEU A 184 -13.37 22.48 7.96
N ARG A 185 -12.29 23.27 8.03
CA ARG A 185 -10.91 22.76 8.18
C ARG A 185 -10.62 22.56 9.67
N GLU A 186 -10.01 21.43 10.01
CA GLU A 186 -9.64 21.10 11.39
C GLU A 186 -8.21 20.53 11.44
N LEU A 187 -7.53 20.77 12.56
CA LEU A 187 -6.23 20.16 12.81
C LEU A 187 -6.40 18.73 13.33
N ALA A 188 -5.60 17.82 12.80
CA ALA A 188 -5.51 16.45 13.27
C ALA A 188 -5.04 16.41 14.73
N VAL A 189 -5.56 15.45 15.50
CA VAL A 189 -5.25 15.35 16.94
C VAL A 189 -3.77 15.08 17.15
N GLY A 190 -3.19 14.16 16.35
CA GLY A 190 -1.78 13.81 16.40
C GLY A 190 -0.84 14.88 15.84
N GLY A 191 -1.35 15.78 14.99
CA GLY A 191 -0.55 16.68 14.16
C GLY A 191 -0.26 18.06 14.74
N ASN A 192 -0.46 18.29 16.03
CA ASN A 192 -0.28 19.61 16.65
C ASN A 192 0.68 19.58 17.86
N SER A 193 1.67 18.69 17.81
CA SER A 193 2.64 18.47 18.91
C SER A 193 3.56 19.68 19.15
N GLY A 194 3.80 20.49 18.12
CA GLY A 194 4.78 21.58 18.13
C GLY A 194 6.20 21.12 17.80
N ASN A 195 6.41 19.84 17.50
CA ASN A 195 7.65 19.34 16.93
C ASN A 195 7.55 19.33 15.40
N LEU A 196 8.46 20.03 14.72
CA LEU A 196 8.40 20.23 13.27
C LEU A 196 8.40 18.92 12.49
N ILE A 197 9.38 18.04 12.73
CA ILE A 197 9.54 16.81 11.94
C ILE A 197 8.40 15.82 12.20
N TYR A 198 7.91 15.74 13.44
CA TYR A 198 6.78 14.88 13.79
C TYR A 198 5.47 15.39 13.15
N ASP A 199 5.17 16.68 13.28
CA ASP A 199 3.97 17.29 12.69
C ASP A 199 3.99 17.26 11.15
N PHE A 200 5.17 17.35 10.53
CA PHE A 200 5.37 17.15 9.09
C PHE A 200 5.11 15.69 8.67
N TYR A 201 5.58 14.75 9.47
CA TYR A 201 5.40 13.32 9.23
C TYR A 201 3.95 12.88 9.36
N ILE A 202 3.32 13.14 10.51
CA ILE A 202 1.96 12.66 10.82
C ILE A 202 0.87 13.49 10.13
N GLY A 203 1.17 14.73 9.72
CA GLY A 203 0.24 15.64 9.08
C GLY A 203 -0.54 16.50 10.08
N ARG A 204 -0.58 17.81 9.80
CA ARG A 204 -1.22 18.81 10.67
C ARG A 204 -2.70 18.99 10.39
N GLU A 205 -3.06 19.19 9.13
CA GLU A 205 -4.46 19.35 8.71
C GLU A 205 -5.11 17.99 8.55
N LEU A 206 -6.33 17.83 9.08
CA LEU A 206 -7.05 16.57 9.04
C LEU A 206 -7.34 16.19 7.59
N ASN A 207 -8.18 16.94 6.88
CA ASN A 207 -8.61 16.59 5.51
C ASN A 207 -8.41 17.80 4.58
N PRO A 208 -7.16 18.05 4.10
CA PRO A 208 -6.89 19.19 3.23
C PRO A 208 -7.61 19.04 1.88
N ARG A 209 -8.22 20.15 1.45
CA ARG A 209 -9.05 20.21 0.24
C ARG A 209 -8.55 21.29 -0.70
N VAL A 210 -8.65 21.01 -1.99
CA VAL A 210 -8.32 21.96 -3.06
C VAL A 210 -9.48 22.04 -4.03
N THR A 211 -9.98 23.25 -4.27
CA THR A 211 -10.93 23.51 -5.34
C THR A 211 -10.17 23.92 -6.59
N LEU A 212 -10.19 23.07 -7.61
CA LEU A 212 -9.57 23.35 -8.90
C LEU A 212 -10.64 23.79 -9.91
N PRO A 213 -10.38 24.81 -10.74
CA PRO A 213 -11.24 25.14 -11.87
C PRO A 213 -11.51 23.89 -12.71
N PHE A 214 -12.76 23.68 -13.14
CA PHE A 214 -13.22 22.56 -13.95
C PHE A 214 -13.21 21.16 -13.30
N PHE A 215 -12.40 20.92 -12.26
CA PHE A 215 -12.33 19.60 -11.58
C PHE A 215 -13.13 19.53 -10.28
N GLY A 216 -13.53 20.68 -9.73
CA GLY A 216 -14.31 20.76 -8.48
C GLY A 216 -13.42 20.69 -7.23
N GLU A 217 -14.04 20.46 -6.09
CA GLU A 217 -13.34 20.29 -4.81
C GLU A 217 -12.84 18.86 -4.66
N ILE A 218 -11.56 18.71 -4.35
CA ILE A 218 -10.89 17.43 -4.17
C ILE A 218 -10.40 17.34 -2.73
N ASP A 219 -10.80 16.28 -2.04
CA ASP A 219 -10.16 15.86 -0.81
C ASP A 219 -8.85 15.15 -1.16
N VAL A 220 -7.72 15.80 -0.86
CA VAL A 220 -6.41 15.35 -1.35
C VAL A 220 -6.07 13.99 -0.77
N LYS A 221 -6.40 13.75 0.50
CA LYS A 221 -6.12 12.48 1.18
C LYS A 221 -6.88 11.34 0.52
N ALA A 222 -8.21 11.45 0.41
CA ALA A 222 -9.02 10.41 -0.21
C ALA A 222 -8.64 10.17 -1.69
N TRP A 223 -8.24 11.22 -2.41
CA TRP A 223 -7.84 11.10 -3.81
C TRP A 223 -6.50 10.36 -3.98
N LEU A 224 -5.50 10.64 -3.14
CA LEU A 224 -4.22 9.93 -3.17
C LEU A 224 -4.38 8.45 -2.78
N GLU A 225 -5.12 8.19 -1.69
CA GLU A 225 -5.30 6.86 -1.11
C GLU A 225 -6.05 5.90 -2.05
N MET A 226 -7.11 6.38 -2.73
CA MET A 226 -7.98 5.51 -3.53
C MET A 226 -7.68 5.47 -5.03
N ARG A 227 -6.91 6.42 -5.58
CA ARG A 227 -6.72 6.51 -7.04
C ARG A 227 -5.29 6.27 -7.46
N VAL A 228 -4.48 7.33 -7.46
CA VAL A 228 -3.17 7.33 -8.14
C VAL A 228 -2.22 6.26 -7.59
N GLY A 229 -2.27 5.98 -6.28
CA GLY A 229 -1.49 4.90 -5.68
C GLY A 229 -1.97 3.51 -6.11
N LEU A 230 -3.23 3.19 -5.82
CA LEU A 230 -3.81 1.86 -6.05
C LEU A 230 -3.92 1.50 -7.55
N THR A 231 -4.36 2.42 -8.40
CA THR A 231 -4.38 2.18 -9.85
C THR A 231 -2.96 2.04 -10.39
N GLY A 232 -2.01 2.86 -9.91
CA GLY A 232 -0.59 2.78 -10.28
C GLY A 232 0.03 1.43 -9.95
N TRP A 233 -0.35 0.81 -8.83
CA TRP A 233 0.06 -0.55 -8.48
C TRP A 233 -0.32 -1.58 -9.56
N ILE A 234 -1.58 -1.55 -10.04
CA ILE A 234 -2.01 -2.47 -11.11
C ILE A 234 -1.21 -2.21 -12.40
N LEU A 235 -1.02 -0.94 -12.78
CA LEU A 235 -0.28 -0.58 -14.00
C LEU A 235 1.17 -1.04 -13.95
N LEU A 236 1.83 -0.93 -12.80
CA LEU A 236 3.18 -1.47 -12.58
C LEU A 236 3.21 -2.99 -12.77
N ASN A 237 2.27 -3.71 -12.17
CA ASN A 237 2.18 -5.16 -12.33
C ASN A 237 2.00 -5.58 -13.80
N LEU A 238 1.10 -4.92 -14.52
CA LEU A 238 0.86 -5.20 -15.94
C LEU A 238 2.08 -4.90 -16.81
N SER A 239 2.80 -3.81 -16.52
CA SER A 239 4.08 -3.50 -17.17
C SER A 239 5.12 -4.60 -16.93
N PHE A 240 5.20 -5.15 -15.71
CA PHE A 240 6.10 -6.27 -15.39
C PHE A 240 5.69 -7.60 -16.05
N VAL A 241 4.39 -7.86 -16.20
CA VAL A 241 3.88 -8.99 -16.99
C VAL A 241 4.31 -8.87 -18.45
N ALA A 242 4.13 -7.69 -19.05
CA ALA A 242 4.60 -7.43 -20.41
C ALA A 242 6.14 -7.56 -20.52
N LYS A 243 6.88 -7.07 -19.53
CA LYS A 243 8.34 -7.23 -19.46
C LYS A 243 8.76 -8.71 -19.43
N GLN A 244 8.09 -9.57 -18.66
CA GLN A 244 8.38 -11.00 -18.64
C GLN A 244 8.23 -11.62 -20.04
N TYR A 245 7.16 -11.26 -20.75
CA TYR A 245 6.94 -11.73 -22.11
C TYR A 245 8.04 -11.24 -23.07
N ARG A 246 8.49 -9.98 -22.95
CA ARG A 246 9.62 -9.47 -23.76
C ARG A 246 10.94 -10.17 -23.45
N LEU A 247 11.16 -10.60 -22.21
CA LEU A 247 12.38 -11.29 -21.80
C LEU A 247 12.40 -12.78 -22.18
N TYR A 248 11.24 -13.45 -22.24
CA TYR A 248 11.17 -14.91 -22.36
C TYR A 248 10.32 -15.44 -23.51
N GLY A 249 9.45 -14.62 -24.12
CA GLY A 249 8.46 -15.06 -25.10
C GLY A 249 7.28 -15.82 -24.50
N TYR A 250 7.23 -15.97 -23.17
CA TYR A 250 6.13 -16.60 -22.43
C TYR A 250 5.89 -15.87 -21.09
N ILE A 251 4.76 -16.19 -20.46
CA ILE A 251 4.38 -15.64 -19.15
C ILE A 251 4.16 -16.81 -18.18
N SER A 252 4.79 -16.75 -17.02
CA SER A 252 4.66 -17.73 -15.94
C SER A 252 3.29 -17.67 -15.25
N ASP A 253 2.83 -18.80 -14.71
CA ASP A 253 1.55 -18.85 -13.99
C ASP A 253 1.54 -18.01 -12.70
N SER A 254 2.67 -17.91 -12.02
CA SER A 254 2.84 -17.17 -10.76
C SER A 254 2.62 -15.67 -10.92
N ILE A 255 3.19 -15.04 -11.96
CA ILE A 255 3.05 -13.59 -12.18
C ILE A 255 1.62 -13.23 -12.58
N LEU A 256 0.95 -14.09 -13.36
CA LEU A 256 -0.46 -13.91 -13.72
C LEU A 256 -1.35 -14.03 -12.48
N PHE A 257 -1.11 -15.04 -11.64
CA PHE A 257 -1.86 -15.24 -10.41
C PHE A 257 -1.70 -14.06 -9.44
N ILE A 258 -0.47 -13.63 -9.13
CA ILE A 258 -0.23 -12.47 -8.26
C ILE A 258 -0.91 -11.23 -8.83
N THR A 259 -0.69 -10.95 -10.12
CA THR A 259 -1.26 -9.76 -10.77
C THR A 259 -2.78 -9.74 -10.68
N ALA A 260 -3.44 -10.89 -10.93
CA ALA A 260 -4.89 -11.00 -10.84
C ALA A 260 -5.42 -10.81 -9.42
N VAL A 261 -4.78 -11.44 -8.43
CA VAL A 261 -5.19 -11.35 -7.02
C VAL A 261 -4.98 -9.95 -6.45
N GLN A 262 -3.84 -9.32 -6.77
CA GLN A 262 -3.56 -7.93 -6.36
C GLN A 262 -4.51 -6.94 -7.05
N ALA A 263 -4.79 -7.13 -8.35
CA ALA A 263 -5.77 -6.30 -9.07
C ALA A 263 -7.18 -6.46 -8.49
N TYR A 264 -7.59 -7.68 -8.13
CA TYR A 264 -8.86 -7.90 -7.43
C TYR A 264 -8.89 -7.14 -6.10
N TYR A 265 -7.83 -7.22 -5.28
CA TYR A 265 -7.76 -6.53 -3.99
C TYR A 265 -7.94 -5.01 -4.15
N VAL A 266 -7.24 -4.40 -5.12
CA VAL A 266 -7.36 -2.98 -5.46
C VAL A 266 -8.75 -2.62 -5.91
N LEU A 267 -9.26 -3.30 -6.94
CA LEU A 267 -10.51 -2.95 -7.59
C LEU A 267 -11.69 -3.15 -6.64
N GLU A 268 -11.64 -4.17 -5.78
CA GLU A 268 -12.64 -4.35 -4.74
C GLU A 268 -12.61 -3.20 -3.73
N GLY A 269 -11.43 -2.80 -3.25
CA GLY A 269 -11.29 -1.67 -2.33
C GLY A 269 -11.85 -0.37 -2.91
N GLN A 270 -11.58 -0.11 -4.19
CA GLN A 270 -12.12 1.02 -4.95
C GLN A 270 -13.62 0.90 -5.22
N TYR A 271 -14.17 -0.31 -5.32
CA TYR A 271 -15.62 -0.53 -5.41
C TYR A 271 -16.30 -0.23 -4.07
N ALA A 272 -15.65 -0.59 -2.96
CA ALA A 272 -16.09 -0.31 -1.59
C ALA A 272 -15.55 1.03 -1.04
N GLU A 273 -15.26 2.02 -1.91
CA GLU A 273 -14.57 3.28 -1.59
C GLU A 273 -15.18 4.03 -0.40
N ALA A 274 -16.51 4.00 -0.22
CA ALA A 274 -17.18 4.65 0.91
C ALA A 274 -16.75 4.13 2.29
N GLY A 275 -16.20 2.90 2.36
CA GLY A 275 -15.64 2.33 3.58
C GLY A 275 -14.43 3.12 4.12
N LEU A 276 -13.74 3.86 3.24
CA LEU A 276 -12.62 4.74 3.59
C LEU A 276 -12.99 5.77 4.66
N LEU A 277 -14.21 6.30 4.61
CA LEU A 277 -14.68 7.35 5.52
C LEU A 277 -14.73 6.93 6.99
N GLY A 278 -14.69 5.63 7.27
CA GLY A 278 -14.63 5.09 8.63
C GLY A 278 -13.22 4.75 9.12
N MET A 279 -12.18 4.94 8.31
CA MET A 279 -10.81 4.59 8.64
C MET A 279 -10.09 5.69 9.44
N MET A 280 -9.07 5.31 10.22
CA MET A 280 -8.26 6.26 11.01
C MET A 280 -7.60 7.31 10.13
N ASP A 281 -7.16 6.90 8.95
CA ASP A 281 -6.52 7.75 7.95
C ASP A 281 -7.39 8.97 7.62
N ILE A 282 -8.71 8.82 7.43
CA ILE A 282 -9.64 9.95 7.21
C ILE A 282 -10.08 10.65 8.50
N THR A 283 -10.33 9.87 9.56
CA THR A 283 -11.08 10.35 10.73
C THR A 283 -10.21 10.96 11.83
N THR A 284 -8.95 10.56 11.93
CA THR A 284 -8.05 10.96 13.03
C THR A 284 -6.71 11.48 12.57
N ASP A 285 -6.12 10.86 11.54
CA ASP A 285 -4.76 11.15 11.10
C ASP A 285 -4.75 12.33 10.11
N GLY A 286 -3.74 13.18 10.18
CA GLY A 286 -3.59 14.29 9.23
C GLY A 286 -2.98 13.82 7.92
N LEU A 287 -3.16 14.60 6.84
CA LEU A 287 -2.37 14.35 5.64
C LEU A 287 -0.98 14.98 5.83
N GLY A 288 0.03 14.13 6.00
CA GLY A 288 1.45 14.50 6.09
C GLY A 288 2.31 13.60 5.21
N PHE A 289 3.62 13.57 5.47
CA PHE A 289 4.55 12.72 4.73
C PHE A 289 4.21 11.24 4.82
N MET A 290 3.76 10.76 5.99
CA MET A 290 3.41 9.36 6.20
C MET A 290 2.37 8.87 5.19
N LEU A 291 1.19 9.52 5.15
CA LEU A 291 0.11 9.12 4.25
C LEU A 291 0.46 9.44 2.80
N THR A 292 1.02 10.63 2.53
CA THR A 292 1.36 11.01 1.15
C THR A 292 2.37 10.04 0.53
N PHE A 293 3.46 9.74 1.22
CA PHE A 293 4.48 8.79 0.76
C PHE A 293 3.92 7.36 0.73
N GLY A 294 3.12 7.00 1.74
CA GLY A 294 2.38 5.74 1.81
C GLY A 294 1.57 5.47 0.54
N ASP A 295 0.75 6.44 0.16
CA ASP A 295 -0.21 6.32 -0.94
C ASP A 295 0.50 6.26 -2.30
N ILE A 296 1.43 7.17 -2.59
CA ILE A 296 1.95 7.35 -3.96
C ILE A 296 3.31 6.74 -4.23
N VAL A 297 4.03 6.31 -3.19
CA VAL A 297 5.34 5.66 -3.31
C VAL A 297 5.31 4.27 -2.72
N TRP A 298 4.92 4.14 -1.45
CA TRP A 298 5.01 2.86 -0.76
C TRP A 298 4.09 1.82 -1.38
N VAL A 299 2.80 2.11 -1.52
CA VAL A 299 1.81 1.18 -2.09
C VAL A 299 2.18 0.76 -3.52
N PRO A 300 2.28 1.65 -4.53
CA PRO A 300 2.51 1.21 -5.90
C PRO A 300 3.85 0.51 -6.11
N PHE A 301 4.94 1.02 -5.53
CA PHE A 301 6.28 0.51 -5.84
C PHE A 301 6.68 -0.68 -4.96
N LEU A 302 6.34 -0.69 -3.66
CA LEU A 302 6.65 -1.84 -2.82
C LEU A 302 5.74 -3.03 -3.14
N TYR A 303 4.44 -2.81 -3.35
CA TYR A 303 3.47 -3.91 -3.50
C TYR A 303 3.56 -4.57 -4.88
N SER A 304 4.22 -3.92 -5.85
CA SER A 304 4.56 -4.49 -7.16
C SER A 304 5.93 -5.19 -7.20
N THR A 305 6.69 -5.21 -6.09
CA THR A 305 8.04 -5.81 -6.03
C THR A 305 8.03 -7.28 -6.46
N GLN A 306 6.97 -8.02 -6.16
CA GLN A 306 6.85 -9.44 -6.49
C GLN A 306 6.64 -9.65 -7.99
N CYS A 307 5.82 -8.83 -8.65
CA CYS A 307 5.71 -8.86 -10.11
C CYS A 307 7.01 -8.38 -10.78
N ARG A 308 7.69 -7.37 -10.22
CA ARG A 308 9.01 -6.94 -10.71
C ARG A 308 10.06 -8.07 -10.60
N TYR A 309 10.07 -8.79 -9.49
CA TYR A 309 10.93 -9.96 -9.28
C TYR A 309 10.62 -11.05 -10.31
N LEU A 310 9.35 -11.45 -10.42
CA LEU A 310 8.92 -12.53 -11.31
C LEU A 310 9.15 -12.19 -12.78
N ALA A 311 9.08 -10.92 -13.16
CA ALA A 311 9.40 -10.50 -14.53
C ALA A 311 10.80 -10.94 -14.98
N VAL A 312 11.74 -11.05 -14.04
CA VAL A 312 13.11 -11.50 -14.28
C VAL A 312 13.32 -12.96 -13.92
N HIS A 313 12.67 -13.48 -12.88
CA HIS A 313 12.77 -14.89 -12.47
C HIS A 313 11.40 -15.57 -12.59
N PRO A 314 11.06 -16.16 -13.75
CA PRO A 314 9.78 -16.83 -13.95
C PRO A 314 9.68 -18.08 -13.08
N VAL A 315 8.62 -18.16 -12.27
CA VAL A 315 8.33 -19.32 -11.42
C VAL A 315 7.04 -19.97 -11.92
N ASN A 316 7.08 -21.28 -12.19
CA ASN A 316 5.89 -22.06 -12.53
C ASN A 316 5.45 -22.87 -11.31
N LEU A 317 4.31 -22.51 -10.74
CA LEU A 317 3.71 -23.18 -9.58
C LEU A 317 2.99 -24.48 -9.94
N GLY A 318 2.51 -24.57 -11.19
CA GLY A 318 1.61 -25.61 -11.63
C GLY A 318 0.23 -25.54 -10.95
N TRP A 319 -0.69 -26.40 -11.39
CA TRP A 319 -2.07 -26.38 -10.92
C TRP A 319 -2.20 -26.55 -9.40
N VAL A 320 -1.33 -27.35 -8.77
CA VAL A 320 -1.34 -27.55 -7.31
C VAL A 320 -0.93 -26.27 -6.60
N GLY A 321 0.17 -25.63 -6.98
CA GLY A 321 0.63 -24.41 -6.31
C GLY A 321 -0.33 -23.23 -6.51
N ILE A 322 -0.94 -23.12 -7.70
CA ILE A 322 -1.99 -22.14 -7.98
C ILE A 322 -3.24 -22.41 -7.13
N ALA A 323 -3.72 -23.67 -7.08
CA ALA A 323 -4.89 -24.04 -6.28
C ALA A 323 -4.66 -23.80 -4.78
N THR A 324 -3.49 -24.14 -4.25
CA THR A 324 -3.14 -23.87 -2.86
C THR A 324 -3.08 -22.38 -2.57
N SER A 325 -2.43 -21.59 -3.42
CA SER A 325 -2.35 -20.13 -3.26
C SER A 325 -3.74 -19.48 -3.33
N PHE A 326 -4.59 -19.94 -4.24
CA PHE A 326 -5.97 -19.48 -4.35
C PHE A 326 -6.81 -19.88 -3.13
N ALA A 327 -6.66 -21.09 -2.61
CA ALA A 327 -7.38 -21.54 -1.42
C ALA A 327 -7.03 -20.67 -0.19
N ILE A 328 -5.76 -20.31 -0.02
CA ILE A 328 -5.30 -19.39 1.03
C ILE A 328 -5.95 -18.01 0.82
N PHE A 329 -5.89 -17.47 -0.40
CA PHE A 329 -6.50 -16.19 -0.76
C PHE A 329 -7.99 -16.16 -0.43
N ALA A 330 -8.75 -17.14 -0.97
CA ALA A 330 -10.18 -17.25 -0.82
C ALA A 330 -10.60 -17.42 0.65
N THR A 331 -9.83 -18.18 1.44
CA THR A 331 -10.10 -18.36 2.87
C THR A 331 -9.90 -17.04 3.63
N GLY A 332 -8.80 -16.34 3.39
CA GLY A 332 -8.55 -15.04 4.02
C GLY A 332 -9.62 -14.01 3.66
N LEU A 333 -9.96 -13.94 2.37
CA LEU A 333 -11.01 -13.06 1.85
C LEU A 333 -12.37 -13.38 2.48
N PHE A 334 -12.72 -14.67 2.57
CA PHE A 334 -13.96 -15.10 3.22
C PHE A 334 -14.02 -14.65 4.68
N ILE A 335 -12.96 -14.88 5.46
CA ILE A 335 -12.90 -14.46 6.87
C ILE A 335 -13.03 -12.93 6.98
N PHE A 336 -12.29 -12.18 6.16
CA PHE A 336 -12.33 -10.72 6.14
C PHE A 336 -13.74 -10.19 5.83
N ARG A 337 -14.40 -10.73 4.80
CA ARG A 337 -15.72 -10.28 4.37
C ARG A 337 -16.82 -10.71 5.33
N ALA A 338 -16.82 -11.97 5.72
CA ALA A 338 -17.86 -12.53 6.59
C ALA A 338 -17.86 -11.85 7.96
N SER A 339 -16.68 -11.58 8.53
CA SER A 339 -16.57 -10.87 9.81
C SER A 339 -17.02 -9.41 9.73
N ASN A 340 -16.60 -8.66 8.69
CA ASN A 340 -17.04 -7.28 8.50
C ASN A 340 -18.54 -7.18 8.19
N LYS A 341 -19.08 -8.09 7.36
CA LYS A 341 -20.51 -8.15 7.09
C LYS A 341 -21.32 -8.46 8.35
N GLN A 342 -20.85 -9.39 9.19
CA GLN A 342 -21.50 -9.68 10.48
C GLN A 342 -21.55 -8.44 11.37
N LYS A 343 -20.45 -7.69 11.48
CA LYS A 343 -20.39 -6.43 12.25
C LYS A 343 -21.35 -5.38 11.69
N ALA A 344 -21.35 -5.19 10.37
CA ALA A 344 -22.18 -4.18 9.71
C ALA A 344 -23.67 -4.50 9.84
N ASP A 345 -24.06 -5.74 9.55
CA ASP A 345 -25.46 -6.19 9.63
C ASP A 345 -25.96 -6.12 11.09
N PHE A 346 -25.15 -6.52 12.08
CA PHE A 346 -25.52 -6.42 13.50
C PHE A 346 -25.65 -4.98 13.99
N ARG A 347 -24.78 -4.06 13.53
CA ARG A 347 -24.91 -2.63 13.87
C ARG A 347 -26.14 -1.98 13.25
N LYS A 348 -26.60 -2.49 12.10
CA LYS A 348 -27.78 -1.99 11.40
C LYS A 348 -29.07 -2.46 12.05
N ASP A 349 -29.16 -3.76 12.35
CA ASP A 349 -30.33 -4.37 12.98
C ASP A 349 -29.86 -5.51 13.91
N PRO A 350 -29.60 -5.21 15.19
CA PRO A 350 -29.10 -6.19 16.13
C PRO A 350 -30.18 -7.19 16.58
N ASP A 351 -31.46 -6.90 16.34
CA ASP A 351 -32.58 -7.73 16.77
C ASP A 351 -33.10 -8.64 15.63
N ALA A 352 -32.45 -8.59 14.45
CA ALA A 352 -32.74 -9.48 13.32
C ALA A 352 -32.66 -10.96 13.73
N PRO A 353 -33.49 -11.86 13.15
CA PRO A 353 -33.57 -13.27 13.56
C PRO A 353 -32.23 -14.02 13.58
N ARG A 354 -31.31 -13.70 12.66
CA ARG A 354 -29.96 -14.27 12.58
C ARG A 354 -29.06 -13.96 13.77
N PHE A 355 -29.36 -12.90 14.52
CA PHE A 355 -28.59 -12.47 15.69
C PHE A 355 -29.24 -12.87 17.02
N LYS A 356 -30.42 -13.49 17.00
CA LYS A 356 -31.19 -13.87 18.20
C LYS A 356 -30.39 -14.72 19.20
N ASN A 357 -29.53 -15.60 18.70
CA ASN A 357 -28.70 -16.49 19.52
C ASN A 357 -27.24 -15.98 19.67
N MET A 358 -26.94 -14.75 19.23
CA MET A 358 -25.61 -14.17 19.36
C MET A 358 -25.47 -13.41 20.67
N SER A 359 -24.36 -13.64 21.37
CA SER A 359 -24.05 -12.90 22.59
C SER A 359 -23.38 -11.56 22.24
N TYR A 360 -23.70 -10.54 23.03
CA TYR A 360 -23.07 -9.24 22.94
C TYR A 360 -22.95 -8.60 24.32
N LEU A 361 -22.00 -7.69 24.46
CA LEU A 361 -21.86 -6.82 25.61
C LEU A 361 -22.58 -5.49 25.34
N GLN A 362 -23.60 -5.19 26.13
CA GLN A 362 -24.24 -3.87 26.14
C GLN A 362 -23.33 -2.88 26.88
N THR A 363 -22.92 -1.83 26.18
CA THR A 363 -22.07 -0.76 26.76
C THR A 363 -22.93 0.30 27.46
N LYS A 364 -22.35 0.98 28.45
CA LYS A 364 -22.95 2.15 29.15
C LYS A 364 -23.33 3.28 28.19
N ARG A 365 -22.70 3.34 27.01
CA ARG A 365 -22.98 4.32 25.94
C ARG A 365 -24.16 3.96 25.05
N GLY A 366 -24.84 2.84 25.31
CA GLY A 366 -25.95 2.37 24.48
C GLY A 366 -25.54 1.54 23.26
N THR A 367 -24.25 1.44 22.93
CA THR A 367 -23.77 0.58 21.84
C THR A 367 -23.61 -0.88 22.26
N ARG A 368 -23.64 -1.81 21.30
CA ARG A 368 -23.46 -3.26 21.52
C ARG A 368 -22.15 -3.75 20.90
N LEU A 369 -21.38 -4.54 21.64
CA LEU A 369 -20.14 -5.19 21.18
C LEU A 369 -20.36 -6.70 21.05
N LEU A 370 -20.19 -7.26 19.86
CA LEU A 370 -20.39 -8.69 19.61
C LEU A 370 -19.35 -9.55 20.35
N THR A 371 -19.81 -10.53 21.13
CA THR A 371 -18.98 -11.48 21.89
C THR A 371 -19.11 -12.93 21.39
N SER A 372 -19.82 -13.15 20.28
CA SER A 372 -19.90 -14.45 19.60
C SER A 372 -19.71 -14.31 18.08
N GLY A 373 -19.72 -15.44 17.37
CA GLY A 373 -19.40 -15.47 15.94
C GLY A 373 -17.93 -15.11 15.71
N TRP A 374 -17.63 -14.43 14.60
CA TRP A 374 -16.27 -14.03 14.26
C TRP A 374 -15.64 -13.15 15.35
N TRP A 375 -16.41 -12.18 15.85
CA TRP A 375 -15.97 -11.24 16.90
C TRP A 375 -15.92 -11.86 18.30
N GLY A 376 -16.39 -13.09 18.48
CA GLY A 376 -16.17 -13.88 19.68
C GLY A 376 -14.90 -14.74 19.63
N VAL A 377 -14.36 -15.00 18.44
CA VAL A 377 -13.14 -15.80 18.24
C VAL A 377 -11.88 -14.97 18.50
N SER A 378 -11.80 -13.77 17.91
CA SER A 378 -10.78 -12.76 18.24
C SER A 378 -11.34 -11.36 17.97
N ARG A 379 -10.76 -10.36 18.64
CA ARG A 379 -11.22 -8.96 18.55
C ARG A 379 -11.04 -8.36 17.16
N HIS A 380 -10.06 -8.85 16.41
CA HIS A 380 -9.69 -8.41 15.07
C HIS A 380 -9.48 -9.61 14.12
N ILE A 381 -10.44 -10.53 14.10
CA ILE A 381 -10.43 -11.66 13.16
C ILE A 381 -10.45 -11.22 11.69
N ASN A 382 -10.99 -10.03 11.41
CA ASN A 382 -10.90 -9.41 10.10
C ASN A 382 -9.43 -9.11 9.73
N TYR A 383 -8.58 -8.69 10.68
CA TYR A 383 -7.15 -8.48 10.41
C TYR A 383 -6.43 -9.80 10.15
N PHE A 384 -6.84 -10.90 10.80
CA PHE A 384 -6.33 -12.22 10.45
C PHE A 384 -6.72 -12.62 9.02
N GLY A 385 -7.99 -12.40 8.63
CA GLY A 385 -8.44 -12.60 7.25
C GLY A 385 -7.66 -11.75 6.24
N ASP A 386 -7.39 -10.49 6.57
CA ASP A 386 -6.62 -9.57 5.74
C ASP A 386 -5.16 -10.02 5.58
N TRP A 387 -4.53 -10.42 6.67
CA TRP A 387 -3.19 -10.98 6.65
C TRP A 387 -3.15 -12.25 5.78
N LEU A 388 -4.10 -13.17 5.98
CA LEU A 388 -4.14 -14.43 5.24
C LEU A 388 -4.34 -14.20 3.73
N GLN A 389 -5.26 -13.30 3.32
CA GLN A 389 -5.47 -12.98 1.90
C GLN A 389 -4.30 -12.20 1.27
N SER A 390 -3.46 -11.54 2.08
CA SER A 390 -2.28 -10.84 1.59
C SER A 390 -1.08 -11.77 1.35
N THR A 391 -1.04 -12.94 2.00
CA THR A 391 0.10 -13.88 1.88
C THR A 391 0.33 -14.42 0.46
N PRO A 392 -0.71 -14.65 -0.39
CA PRO A 392 -0.53 -15.05 -1.78
C PRO A 392 0.06 -13.94 -2.67
N PHE A 393 0.31 -12.75 -2.14
CA PHE A 393 1.05 -11.71 -2.85
C PHE A 393 2.55 -12.00 -2.88
N THR A 394 3.06 -12.86 -1.99
CA THR A 394 4.49 -13.17 -1.88
C THR A 394 4.81 -14.64 -2.11
N ILE A 395 3.94 -15.55 -1.67
CA ILE A 395 4.13 -17.01 -1.79
C ILE A 395 4.46 -17.48 -3.22
N PRO A 396 3.83 -16.94 -4.29
CA PRO A 396 4.14 -17.36 -5.66
C PRO A 396 5.57 -17.03 -6.13
N THR A 397 6.33 -16.22 -5.39
CA THR A 397 7.76 -15.99 -5.65
C THR A 397 8.66 -17.15 -5.17
N GLY A 398 8.11 -18.10 -4.42
CA GLY A 398 8.82 -19.27 -3.91
C GLY A 398 9.99 -18.91 -2.98
N ILE A 399 11.01 -19.78 -2.95
CA ILE A 399 12.28 -19.47 -2.28
C ILE A 399 13.05 -18.51 -3.19
N ALA A 400 12.72 -17.23 -3.05
CA ALA A 400 13.15 -16.18 -3.96
C ALA A 400 14.66 -15.92 -3.90
N GLY A 401 15.23 -15.62 -5.06
CA GLY A 401 16.59 -15.19 -5.26
C GLY A 401 17.13 -15.68 -6.59
N TYR A 402 17.84 -14.80 -7.32
CA TYR A 402 18.45 -15.13 -8.61
C TYR A 402 19.72 -14.33 -8.89
N ILE A 403 20.53 -14.87 -9.80
CA ILE A 403 21.69 -14.25 -10.43
C ILE A 403 21.48 -14.33 -11.94
N ILE A 404 21.86 -13.27 -12.65
CA ILE A 404 21.85 -13.22 -14.11
C ILE A 404 23.27 -13.49 -14.60
N LEU A 405 23.40 -14.51 -15.44
CA LEU A 405 24.65 -14.91 -16.06
C LEU A 405 24.67 -14.49 -17.54
N PRO A 406 25.86 -14.18 -18.09
CA PRO A 406 26.03 -13.93 -19.51
C PRO A 406 25.58 -15.11 -20.38
N ALA A 407 25.24 -14.84 -21.64
CA ALA A 407 24.84 -15.88 -22.57
C ALA A 407 25.96 -16.92 -22.80
N GLY A 408 25.57 -18.19 -22.90
CA GLY A 408 26.49 -19.28 -23.21
C GLY A 408 27.21 -19.91 -22.01
N THR A 409 26.79 -19.61 -20.77
CA THR A 409 27.31 -20.29 -19.57
C THR A 409 26.87 -21.75 -19.45
N GLY A 410 25.71 -22.12 -20.01
CA GLY A 410 25.20 -23.49 -20.05
C GLY A 410 24.70 -24.02 -18.70
N LEU A 411 24.66 -23.18 -17.66
CA LEU A 411 24.27 -23.55 -16.30
C LEU A 411 22.76 -23.69 -16.16
N ALA A 412 21.99 -22.92 -16.93
CA ALA A 412 20.53 -23.04 -16.96
C ALA A 412 20.06 -24.43 -17.39
N VAL A 413 20.81 -25.15 -18.23
CA VAL A 413 20.45 -26.51 -18.68
C VAL A 413 20.52 -27.52 -17.54
N THR A 414 21.36 -27.27 -16.53
CA THR A 414 21.63 -28.20 -15.43
C THR A 414 20.96 -27.85 -14.11
N ALA A 415 20.61 -26.57 -13.89
CA ALA A 415 20.08 -26.09 -12.63
C ALA A 415 18.54 -26.16 -12.56
N ALA A 416 18.00 -26.64 -11.45
CA ALA A 416 16.55 -26.60 -11.21
C ALA A 416 16.07 -25.15 -10.97
N ASN A 417 14.93 -24.76 -11.57
CA ASN A 417 14.36 -23.41 -11.52
C ASN A 417 15.23 -22.32 -12.17
N SER A 418 15.92 -22.68 -13.25
CA SER A 418 16.58 -21.76 -14.16
C SER A 418 15.66 -21.32 -15.30
N ALA A 419 16.00 -20.22 -15.96
CA ALA A 419 15.35 -19.79 -17.20
C ALA A 419 16.35 -19.06 -18.10
N THR A 420 16.24 -19.25 -19.41
CA THR A 420 17.06 -18.55 -20.40
C THR A 420 16.22 -17.46 -21.07
N MET A 421 16.71 -16.22 -21.04
CA MET A 421 16.08 -15.08 -21.71
C MET A 421 16.26 -15.20 -23.24
N LEU A 422 15.45 -14.46 -24.00
CA LEU A 422 15.53 -14.41 -25.46
C LEU A 422 16.86 -13.87 -26.00
N ASP A 423 17.57 -13.06 -25.21
CA ASP A 423 18.92 -12.57 -25.53
C ASP A 423 20.04 -13.57 -25.15
N GLY A 424 19.68 -14.75 -24.65
CA GLY A 424 20.59 -15.82 -24.27
C GLY A 424 21.11 -15.74 -22.83
N ARG A 425 20.88 -14.65 -22.09
CA ARG A 425 21.26 -14.57 -20.66
C ARG A 425 20.53 -15.64 -19.85
N GLU A 426 21.21 -16.18 -18.85
CA GLU A 426 20.68 -17.26 -18.01
C GLU A 426 20.35 -16.72 -16.61
N VAL A 427 19.15 -17.01 -16.11
CA VAL A 427 18.73 -16.68 -14.75
C VAL A 427 18.73 -17.96 -13.93
N VAL A 428 19.55 -17.98 -12.89
CA VAL A 428 19.74 -19.14 -12.00
C VAL A 428 19.69 -18.69 -10.55
N GLN A 429 19.37 -19.58 -9.61
CA GLN A 429 19.26 -19.18 -8.20
C GLN A 429 20.59 -19.21 -7.45
N GLU A 430 21.39 -20.26 -7.63
CA GLU A 430 22.73 -20.43 -7.04
C GLU A 430 22.82 -19.92 -5.58
N ALA A 431 23.86 -19.15 -5.25
CA ALA A 431 24.07 -18.55 -3.94
C ALA A 431 23.01 -17.51 -3.53
N ALA A 432 22.21 -17.00 -4.48
CA ALA A 432 21.16 -16.03 -4.20
C ALA A 432 19.87 -16.68 -3.67
N ARG A 433 19.69 -18.00 -3.82
CA ARG A 433 18.48 -18.72 -3.37
C ARG A 433 18.17 -18.41 -1.89
N GLY A 434 16.96 -17.91 -1.63
CA GLY A 434 16.48 -17.53 -0.30
C GLY A 434 16.77 -16.08 0.09
N TRP A 435 17.82 -15.47 -0.46
CA TRP A 435 18.15 -14.06 -0.17
C TRP A 435 17.20 -13.08 -0.85
N GLY A 436 16.60 -13.46 -1.98
CA GLY A 436 15.56 -12.66 -2.65
C GLY A 436 14.30 -12.48 -1.79
N MET A 437 14.08 -13.35 -0.80
CA MET A 437 12.94 -13.22 0.12
C MET A 437 13.00 -11.94 0.95
N LEU A 438 14.19 -11.36 1.17
CA LEU A 438 14.34 -10.05 1.81
C LEU A 438 13.62 -8.93 1.07
N PHE A 439 13.33 -9.10 -0.23
CA PHE A 439 12.59 -8.14 -1.04
C PHE A 439 11.15 -8.60 -1.23
N THR A 440 10.93 -9.85 -1.66
CA THR A 440 9.59 -10.32 -2.03
C THR A 440 8.70 -10.58 -0.81
N TYR A 441 9.25 -11.02 0.32
CA TYR A 441 8.51 -11.28 1.57
C TYR A 441 8.56 -10.10 2.56
N PHE A 442 9.33 -9.04 2.26
CA PHE A 442 9.31 -7.83 3.09
C PHE A 442 7.90 -7.27 3.21
N TYR A 443 7.12 -7.28 2.12
CA TYR A 443 5.70 -6.92 2.15
C TYR A 443 4.93 -7.68 3.23
N ALA A 444 5.04 -9.01 3.29
CA ALA A 444 4.32 -9.82 4.26
C ALA A 444 4.74 -9.52 5.70
N ALA A 445 6.04 -9.29 5.94
CA ALA A 445 6.56 -8.90 7.25
C ALA A 445 6.09 -7.50 7.67
N TYR A 446 6.18 -6.53 6.75
CA TYR A 446 5.68 -5.17 6.93
C TYR A 446 4.18 -5.16 7.22
N PHE A 447 3.38 -5.90 6.44
CA PHE A 447 1.93 -5.92 6.59
C PHE A 447 1.51 -6.55 7.92
N ALA A 448 2.20 -7.60 8.38
CA ALA A 448 2.00 -8.15 9.71
C ALA A 448 2.27 -7.11 10.80
N PHE A 449 3.39 -6.38 10.72
CA PHE A 449 3.71 -5.31 11.65
C PHE A 449 2.68 -4.18 11.63
N LEU A 450 2.24 -3.78 10.43
CA LEU A 450 1.19 -2.77 10.24
C LEU A 450 -0.11 -3.18 10.93
N LEU A 451 -0.56 -4.43 10.76
CA LEU A 451 -1.78 -4.94 11.38
C LEU A 451 -1.68 -5.01 12.91
N VAL A 452 -0.53 -5.42 13.44
CA VAL A 452 -0.28 -5.42 14.90
C VAL A 452 -0.28 -3.99 15.45
N HIS A 453 0.38 -3.06 14.77
CA HIS A 453 0.37 -1.65 15.15
C HIS A 453 -1.04 -1.06 15.09
N ARG A 454 -1.80 -1.36 14.03
CA ARG A 454 -3.18 -0.93 13.83
C ARG A 454 -4.11 -1.47 14.92
N GLU A 455 -3.98 -2.75 15.27
CA GLU A 455 -4.73 -3.33 16.40
C GLU A 455 -4.42 -2.60 17.71
N GLY A 456 -3.15 -2.28 17.97
CA GLY A 456 -2.78 -1.55 19.19
C GLY A 456 -3.44 -0.17 19.28
N ARG A 457 -3.52 0.55 18.16
CA ARG A 457 -4.20 1.85 18.07
C ARG A 457 -5.71 1.71 18.24
N ASP A 458 -6.32 0.72 17.58
CA ASP A 458 -7.75 0.44 17.73
C ASP A 458 -8.12 0.03 19.15
N ASP A 459 -7.28 -0.75 19.84
CA ASP A 459 -7.49 -1.13 21.24
C ASP A 459 -7.45 0.10 22.15
N ALA A 460 -6.50 1.01 21.93
CA ALA A 460 -6.40 2.27 22.66
C ALA A 460 -7.62 3.17 22.42
N ALA A 461 -8.04 3.33 21.17
CA ALA A 461 -9.22 4.10 20.81
C ALA A 461 -10.50 3.48 21.41
N CYS A 462 -10.63 2.16 21.41
CA CYS A 462 -11.76 1.47 22.03
C CYS A 462 -11.72 1.57 23.57
N ALA A 463 -10.55 1.55 24.18
CA ALA A 463 -10.38 1.75 25.62
C ALA A 463 -10.80 3.17 26.05
N GLU A 464 -10.39 4.20 25.30
CA GLU A 464 -10.83 5.58 25.54
C GLU A 464 -12.34 5.73 25.32
N LYS A 465 -12.87 5.07 24.29
CA LYS A 465 -14.28 5.17 23.91
C LYS A 465 -15.24 4.45 24.86
N TYR A 466 -14.87 3.26 25.35
CA TYR A 466 -15.77 2.36 26.08
C TYR A 466 -15.35 2.10 27.54
N GLY A 467 -14.14 2.50 27.95
CA GLY A 467 -13.67 2.40 29.33
C GLY A 467 -13.75 0.97 29.89
N GLU A 468 -14.40 0.82 31.05
CA GLU A 468 -14.56 -0.47 31.74
C GLU A 468 -15.26 -1.53 30.89
N ASP A 469 -16.20 -1.14 30.01
CA ASP A 469 -16.89 -2.09 29.13
C ASP A 469 -15.90 -2.72 28.14
N TRP A 470 -14.88 -1.97 27.70
CA TRP A 470 -13.81 -2.53 26.87
C TRP A 470 -12.97 -3.53 27.63
N ASN A 471 -12.62 -3.22 28.89
CA ASN A 471 -11.87 -4.16 29.73
C ASN A 471 -12.66 -5.45 29.96
N LYS A 472 -13.96 -5.36 30.19
CA LYS A 472 -14.86 -6.53 30.26
C LYS A 472 -14.95 -7.26 28.92
N TYR A 473 -14.98 -6.54 27.81
CA TYR A 473 -14.95 -7.17 26.49
C TYR A 473 -13.67 -7.99 26.26
N LYS A 474 -12.51 -7.45 26.66
CA LYS A 474 -11.20 -8.14 26.57
C LYS A 474 -11.10 -9.40 27.44
N THR A 475 -11.83 -9.49 28.55
CA THR A 475 -11.85 -10.73 29.35
C THR A 475 -12.69 -11.83 28.70
N ILE A 476 -13.71 -11.45 27.92
CA ILE A 476 -14.56 -12.37 27.15
C ILE A 476 -13.83 -12.81 25.88
N VAL A 477 -13.34 -11.86 25.08
CA VAL A 477 -12.64 -12.10 23.81
C VAL A 477 -11.16 -11.80 23.98
N LYS A 478 -10.41 -12.82 24.41
CA LYS A 478 -9.01 -12.68 24.85
C LYS A 478 -8.05 -12.37 23.69
N TRP A 479 -8.20 -13.09 22.59
CA TRP A 479 -7.31 -13.01 21.43
C TRP A 479 -7.51 -11.71 20.64
N LYS A 480 -6.40 -11.11 20.23
CA LYS A 480 -6.37 -9.88 19.44
C LYS A 480 -6.63 -10.16 17.98
N ILE A 481 -5.73 -10.88 17.31
CA ILE A 481 -5.78 -11.16 15.88
C ILE A 481 -5.84 -12.67 15.65
N LEU A 482 -4.79 -13.40 16.08
CA LEU A 482 -4.59 -14.82 15.81
C LEU A 482 -5.10 -15.66 17.00
N PRO A 483 -6.22 -16.37 16.86
CA PRO A 483 -6.81 -17.13 17.96
C PRO A 483 -5.85 -18.20 18.48
N GLY A 484 -5.66 -18.27 19.80
CA GLY A 484 -4.75 -19.21 20.44
C GLY A 484 -3.30 -18.74 20.54
N VAL A 485 -2.93 -17.62 19.92
CA VAL A 485 -1.53 -17.14 19.85
C VAL A 485 -1.39 -15.69 20.31
N TYR A 486 -2.11 -14.76 19.67
CA TYR A 486 -2.04 -13.31 19.90
C TYR A 486 -3.43 -12.69 19.81
#